data_AF-R7TXX5-F1
#
_entry.id   AF-R7TXX5-F1
#
_cell.length_a   1.000
_cell.length_b   1.000
_cell.length_c   1.000
_cell.angle_alpha   90.00
_cell.angle_beta   90.00
_cell.angle_gamma   90.00
#
_symmetry.space_group_name_H-M   'P 1'
#
loop_
_entity.id
_entity.type
_entity.pdbx_description
1 polymer ?
#
loop_
_entity_poly.entity_id
_entity_poly.type
_entity_poly.pdbx_seq_one_letter_code
_entity_poly.pdbx_strand_id
1 'polypeptide(L)'
;MQLPEKKNDNKDLSALCSKICISVRPTAVTRLGKKDAAKLARPMKVTFSSPFDARTFMAWVGECKKTDDDNVKGIRCRPCRSPEDQARHVALSVQVHKLNETARATENETSYSLRSNGEVWKFTKNANGKWKRATSLQICLPHPWSVCNKAAIINDYIINIDILALTETWFTCTDQDDSTLTELLPRGFSIKQVARKQRGTHSALNQHTQQRTYKTFKIFESIVHQSIDIRLSLVYRAPGNGSRPQQFMDEFRLQQHVTDPTHKSGHTLDLMLSRNEEELISSVEVLDHGFPDHYAVLASLTVKKPPLLEETITYRNIKSIFLDAL
;
A
#
# COMPACT_ATOMS: atom_id res chain seq x y z
N MET A 1 -9.52 -10.75 25.49
CA MET A 1 -9.23 -11.02 26.91
C MET A 1 -7.79 -10.59 27.18
N GLN A 2 -7.55 -9.66 28.10
CA GLN A 2 -6.18 -9.29 28.47
C GLN A 2 -5.62 -10.31 29.46
N LEU A 3 -4.30 -10.52 29.45
CA LEU A 3 -3.64 -11.34 30.47
C LEU A 3 -4.01 -10.78 31.85
N PRO A 4 -4.51 -11.63 32.77
CA PRO A 4 -4.96 -11.17 34.08
C PRO A 4 -3.83 -10.42 34.80
N GLU A 5 -4.15 -9.35 35.51
CA GLU A 5 -3.17 -8.59 36.28
C GLU A 5 -2.98 -9.29 37.64
N LYS A 6 -2.21 -10.39 37.62
CA LYS A 6 -1.81 -11.12 38.83
C LYS A 6 -0.55 -10.50 39.43
N LYS A 7 -0.18 -10.91 40.64
CA LYS A 7 1.00 -10.37 41.36
C LYS A 7 2.35 -10.60 40.64
N ASN A 8 2.42 -11.44 39.60
CA ASN A 8 3.70 -11.76 38.93
C ASN A 8 3.56 -11.93 37.41
N ASP A 9 3.60 -10.80 36.70
CA ASP A 9 3.51 -10.71 35.24
C ASP A 9 4.62 -11.50 34.50
N ASN A 10 5.82 -11.60 35.08
CA ASN A 10 6.92 -12.36 34.49
C ASN A 10 6.62 -13.87 34.47
N LYS A 11 5.95 -14.38 35.50
CA LYS A 11 5.56 -15.80 35.57
C LYS A 11 4.47 -16.14 34.56
N ASP A 12 3.48 -15.26 34.41
CA ASP A 12 2.41 -15.42 33.43
C ASP A 12 2.94 -15.36 31.99
N LEU A 13 3.88 -14.45 31.70
CA LEU A 13 4.52 -14.37 30.39
C LEU A 13 5.46 -15.55 30.13
N SER A 14 6.21 -16.02 31.13
CA SER A 14 7.05 -17.21 30.99
C SER A 14 6.24 -18.46 30.68
N ALA A 15 5.08 -18.63 31.34
CA ALA A 15 4.17 -19.74 31.04
C ALA A 15 3.63 -19.67 29.61
N LEU A 16 3.35 -18.45 29.11
CA LEU A 16 2.93 -18.23 27.73
C LEU A 16 4.07 -18.55 26.74
N CYS A 17 5.29 -18.07 26.99
CA CYS A 17 6.46 -18.38 26.16
C CYS A 17 6.76 -19.89 26.11
N SER A 18 6.64 -20.59 27.24
CA SER A 18 6.81 -22.05 27.31
C SER A 18 5.74 -22.80 26.50
N LYS A 19 4.48 -22.33 26.52
CA LYS A 19 3.39 -22.92 25.73
C LYS A 19 3.53 -22.70 24.23
N ILE A 20 3.97 -21.51 23.83
CA ILE A 20 4.09 -21.15 22.41
C ILE A 20 5.39 -21.75 21.80
N CYS A 21 6.25 -22.40 22.60
CA CYS A 21 7.46 -23.08 22.14
C CYS A 21 8.44 -22.16 21.38
N ILE A 22 8.56 -20.91 21.83
CA ILE A 22 9.42 -19.92 21.17
C ILE A 22 10.81 -19.91 21.84
N SER A 23 11.88 -19.98 21.04
CA SER A 23 13.27 -19.84 21.51
C SER A 23 13.62 -18.42 21.97
N VAL A 24 12.91 -17.43 21.43
CA VAL A 24 13.01 -16.01 21.73
C VAL A 24 12.35 -15.68 23.08
N ARG A 25 13.13 -15.10 23.99
CA ARG A 25 12.64 -14.66 25.31
C ARG A 25 12.54 -13.14 25.42
N PRO A 26 11.50 -12.62 26.09
CA PRO A 26 11.38 -11.19 26.34
C PRO A 26 12.45 -10.72 27.33
N THR A 27 12.95 -9.50 27.12
CA THR A 27 13.98 -8.87 27.96
C THR A 27 13.40 -8.02 29.09
N ALA A 28 12.21 -7.46 28.89
CA ALA A 28 11.54 -6.65 29.90
C ALA A 28 10.01 -6.72 29.77
N VAL A 29 9.32 -6.56 30.90
CA VAL A 29 7.85 -6.57 30.97
C VAL A 29 7.39 -5.41 31.84
N THR A 30 6.49 -4.58 31.31
CA THR A 30 5.92 -3.43 32.04
C THR A 30 4.42 -3.31 31.76
N ARG A 31 3.62 -2.90 32.74
CA ARG A 31 2.19 -2.59 32.52
C ARG A 31 2.04 -1.10 32.18
N LEU A 32 1.31 -0.80 31.11
CA LEU A 32 1.08 0.58 30.66
C LEU A 32 -0.19 1.16 31.30
N GLY A 33 -0.10 2.41 31.79
CA GLY A 33 -1.22 3.17 32.34
C GLY A 33 -1.36 3.10 33.87
N LYS A 34 -2.25 3.93 34.41
CA LYS A 34 -2.59 3.97 35.84
C LYS A 34 -3.52 2.81 36.21
N LYS A 35 -3.30 2.20 37.37
CA LYS A 35 -4.14 1.11 37.88
C LYS A 35 -5.49 1.70 38.32
N ASP A 36 -6.57 1.19 37.74
CA ASP A 36 -7.93 1.65 37.99
C ASP A 36 -8.79 0.41 38.25
N ALA A 37 -9.38 0.32 39.45
CA ALA A 37 -10.09 -0.87 39.91
C ALA A 37 -11.38 -1.14 39.11
N ALA A 38 -11.92 -0.12 38.43
CA ALA A 38 -13.13 -0.24 37.62
C ALA A 38 -12.84 -0.58 36.14
N LYS A 39 -11.57 -0.64 35.71
CA LYS A 39 -11.19 -0.87 34.31
C LYS A 39 -10.59 -2.26 34.07
N LEU A 40 -10.66 -2.70 32.82
CA LEU A 40 -10.01 -3.90 32.32
C LEU A 40 -8.50 -3.88 32.62
N ALA A 41 -7.90 -5.08 32.75
CA ALA A 41 -6.48 -5.26 33.09
C ALA A 41 -5.54 -4.43 32.21
N ARG A 42 -4.50 -3.83 32.81
CA ARG A 42 -3.62 -2.94 32.05
C ARG A 42 -2.91 -3.68 30.91
N PRO A 43 -2.77 -3.07 29.72
CA PRO A 43 -2.00 -3.66 28.63
C PRO A 43 -0.54 -3.85 29.06
N MET A 44 0.00 -5.02 28.75
CA MET A 44 1.39 -5.38 29.02
C MET A 44 2.27 -4.99 27.83
N LYS A 45 3.31 -4.19 28.07
CA LYS A 45 4.40 -3.92 27.15
C LYS A 45 5.50 -4.94 27.38
N VAL A 46 5.79 -5.71 26.35
CA VAL A 46 6.85 -6.71 26.33
C VAL A 46 7.95 -6.21 25.41
N THR A 47 9.18 -6.17 25.94
CA THR A 47 10.37 -5.74 25.22
C THR A 47 11.18 -6.97 24.79
N PHE A 48 11.80 -6.90 23.62
CA PHE A 48 12.66 -7.94 23.07
C PHE A 48 14.03 -7.36 22.70
N SER A 49 15.03 -8.22 22.53
CA SER A 49 16.38 -7.86 22.06
C SER A 49 16.38 -7.22 20.68
N SER A 50 15.47 -7.65 19.80
CA SER A 50 15.36 -7.10 18.45
C SER A 50 13.90 -6.94 17.99
N PRO A 51 13.64 -6.10 16.97
CA PRO A 51 12.34 -6.04 16.31
C PRO A 51 11.95 -7.36 15.62
N PHE A 52 12.94 -8.14 15.18
CA PHE A 52 12.71 -9.46 14.57
C PHE A 52 12.13 -10.43 15.60
N ASP A 53 12.73 -10.48 16.79
CA ASP A 53 12.30 -11.28 17.93
C ASP A 53 10.85 -10.96 18.34
N ALA A 54 10.51 -9.68 18.39
CA ALA A 54 9.14 -9.23 18.67
C ALA A 54 8.14 -9.69 17.58
N ARG A 55 8.55 -9.68 16.31
CA ARG A 55 7.71 -10.17 15.19
C ARG A 55 7.53 -11.68 15.25
N THR A 56 8.61 -12.42 15.50
CA THR A 56 8.58 -13.88 15.68
C THR A 56 7.63 -14.26 16.82
N PHE A 57 7.72 -13.56 17.96
CA PHE A 57 6.79 -13.76 19.08
C PHE A 57 5.33 -13.55 18.66
N MET A 58 5.02 -12.44 18.00
CA MET A 58 3.64 -12.16 17.56
C MET A 58 3.11 -13.16 16.53
N ALA A 59 3.96 -13.62 15.61
CA ALA A 59 3.58 -14.60 14.58
C ALA A 59 3.19 -15.93 15.22
N TRP A 60 3.99 -16.43 16.15
CA TRP A 60 3.73 -17.66 16.87
C TRP A 60 2.51 -17.56 17.79
N VAL A 61 2.28 -16.43 18.48
CA VAL A 61 1.00 -16.18 19.18
C VAL A 61 -0.18 -16.26 18.21
N GLY A 62 -0.01 -15.74 16.98
CA GLY A 62 -1.01 -15.84 15.91
C GLY A 62 -1.27 -17.29 15.48
N GLU A 63 -0.23 -18.12 15.41
CA GLU A 63 -0.35 -19.53 15.03
C GLU A 63 -1.08 -20.35 16.08
N CYS A 64 -0.74 -20.19 17.37
CA CYS A 64 -1.42 -20.86 18.47
C CYS A 64 -2.90 -20.47 18.63
N LYS A 65 -3.34 -19.36 18.05
CA LYS A 65 -4.78 -19.03 17.99
C LYS A 65 -5.56 -19.89 17.02
N LYS A 66 -4.90 -20.44 16.00
CA LYS A 66 -5.55 -21.32 15.02
C LYS A 66 -5.83 -22.70 15.59
N THR A 67 -5.10 -23.11 16.61
CA THR A 67 -5.17 -24.45 17.23
C THR A 67 -6.21 -24.56 18.37
N ASP A 68 -7.14 -23.61 18.47
CA ASP A 68 -8.25 -23.57 19.44
C ASP A 68 -7.86 -23.68 20.93
N ASP A 69 -6.65 -23.26 21.31
CA ASP A 69 -6.25 -23.15 22.73
C ASP A 69 -6.91 -21.94 23.39
N ASP A 70 -7.88 -22.19 24.27
CA ASP A 70 -8.63 -21.18 25.03
C ASP A 70 -7.74 -20.19 25.78
N ASN A 71 -6.52 -20.58 26.15
CA ASN A 71 -5.59 -19.69 26.87
C ASN A 71 -4.97 -18.61 25.98
N VAL A 72 -4.84 -18.87 24.67
CA VAL A 72 -4.16 -17.96 23.71
C VAL A 72 -5.16 -17.23 22.81
N LYS A 73 -6.33 -17.85 22.57
CA LYS A 73 -7.44 -17.30 21.77
C LYS A 73 -7.86 -15.89 22.23
N GLY A 74 -7.80 -15.64 23.54
CA GLY A 74 -8.15 -14.35 24.13
C GLY A 74 -7.10 -13.24 23.96
N ILE A 75 -5.82 -13.57 23.76
CA ILE A 75 -4.69 -12.63 23.86
C ILE A 75 -4.56 -11.79 22.59
N ARG A 76 -4.51 -10.46 22.69
CA ARG A 76 -4.28 -9.58 21.53
C ARG A 76 -2.90 -8.93 21.61
N CYS A 77 -1.99 -9.36 20.74
CA CYS A 77 -0.69 -8.74 20.56
C CYS A 77 -0.77 -7.65 19.49
N ARG A 78 -0.02 -6.56 19.70
CA ARG A 78 0.18 -5.50 18.71
C ARG A 78 1.58 -4.91 18.87
N PRO A 79 2.20 -4.40 17.81
CA PRO A 79 3.45 -3.64 17.91
C PRO A 79 3.29 -2.45 18.87
N CYS A 80 4.33 -2.17 19.64
CA CYS A 80 4.40 -0.93 20.41
C CYS A 80 4.54 0.24 19.44
N ARG A 81 3.86 1.35 19.72
CA ARG A 81 3.93 2.60 18.95
C ARG A 81 4.77 3.61 19.70
N SER A 82 5.51 4.44 18.97
CA SER A 82 6.09 5.66 19.54
C SER A 82 4.95 6.63 19.92
N PRO A 83 5.21 7.65 20.75
CA PRO A 83 4.22 8.68 21.06
C PRO A 83 3.65 9.35 19.79
N GLU A 84 4.50 9.59 18.79
CA GLU A 84 4.12 10.18 17.50
C GLU A 84 3.25 9.23 16.67
N ASP A 85 3.62 7.95 16.58
CA ASP A 85 2.80 6.92 15.91
C ASP A 85 1.44 6.75 16.60
N GLN A 86 1.41 6.89 17.92
CA GLN A 86 0.19 6.77 18.70
C GLN A 86 -0.74 7.97 18.44
N ALA A 87 -0.21 9.19 18.40
CA ALA A 87 -0.97 10.39 18.03
C ALA A 87 -1.55 10.27 16.61
N ARG A 88 -0.72 9.85 15.65
CA ARG A 88 -1.15 9.57 14.27
C ARG A 88 -2.26 8.53 14.20
N HIS A 89 -2.09 7.42 14.91
CA HIS A 89 -3.11 6.38 14.96
C HIS A 89 -4.43 6.87 15.56
N VAL A 90 -4.39 7.76 16.56
CA VAL A 90 -5.60 8.36 17.12
C VAL A 90 -6.29 9.26 16.08
N ALA A 91 -5.53 10.12 15.40
CA ALA A 91 -6.06 10.97 14.33
C ALA A 91 -6.68 10.15 13.19
N LEU A 92 -5.96 9.14 12.69
CA LEU A 92 -6.45 8.21 11.67
C LEU A 92 -7.68 7.43 12.15
N SER A 93 -7.73 7.04 13.44
CA SER A 93 -8.90 6.36 13.99
C SER A 93 -10.15 7.22 13.98
N VAL A 94 -10.02 8.53 14.21
CA VAL A 94 -11.13 9.49 14.11
C VAL A 94 -11.58 9.64 12.66
N GLN A 95 -10.64 9.74 11.72
CA GLN A 95 -10.97 9.80 10.29
C GLN A 95 -11.68 8.53 9.81
N VAL A 96 -11.18 7.34 10.17
CA VAL A 96 -11.80 6.05 9.85
C VAL A 96 -13.18 5.90 10.47
N HIS A 97 -13.40 6.47 11.67
CA HIS A 97 -14.72 6.49 12.26
C HIS A 97 -15.70 7.31 11.42
N LYS A 98 -15.32 8.55 11.04
CA LYS A 98 -16.12 9.40 10.15
C LYS A 98 -16.40 8.73 8.81
N LEU A 99 -15.41 8.08 8.20
CA LEU A 99 -15.58 7.33 6.95
C LEU A 99 -16.56 6.16 7.09
N ASN A 100 -16.60 5.51 8.25
CA ASN A 100 -17.58 4.46 8.51
C ASN A 100 -18.98 5.03 8.79
N GLU A 101 -19.09 6.22 9.39
CA GLU A 101 -20.36 6.91 9.58
C GLU A 101 -20.96 7.35 8.23
N THR A 102 -20.15 7.93 7.35
CA THR A 102 -20.60 8.29 5.99
C THR A 102 -20.96 7.06 5.18
N ALA A 103 -20.15 5.99 5.23
CA ALA A 103 -20.47 4.74 4.54
C ALA A 103 -21.79 4.11 5.00
N ARG A 104 -22.14 4.25 6.28
CA ARG A 104 -23.44 3.81 6.82
C ARG A 104 -24.61 4.67 6.34
N ALA A 105 -24.37 5.95 6.06
CA ALA A 105 -25.40 6.88 5.62
C ALA A 105 -25.74 6.73 4.13
N THR A 106 -24.76 6.38 3.28
CA THR A 106 -24.98 6.26 1.83
C THR A 106 -25.65 4.93 1.46
N GLU A 107 -24.98 3.79 1.70
CA GLU A 107 -25.47 2.48 1.21
C GLU A 107 -25.06 1.27 2.10
N ASN A 108 -24.25 1.47 3.15
CA ASN A 108 -23.76 0.42 4.06
C ASN A 108 -23.13 -0.81 3.37
N GLU A 109 -22.62 -0.62 2.16
CA GLU A 109 -21.90 -1.61 1.37
C GLU A 109 -20.38 -1.53 1.57
N THR A 110 -19.89 -0.40 2.11
CA THR A 110 -18.47 -0.15 2.33
C THR A 110 -18.12 -0.06 3.82
N SER A 111 -16.90 -0.47 4.17
CA SER A 111 -16.38 -0.41 5.55
C SER A 111 -14.87 -0.14 5.54
N TYR A 112 -14.40 0.66 6.47
CA TYR A 112 -13.00 1.07 6.59
C TYR A 112 -12.40 0.53 7.89
N SER A 113 -11.23 -0.09 7.82
CA SER A 113 -10.52 -0.65 8.97
C SER A 113 -9.11 -0.10 9.08
N LEU A 114 -8.80 0.55 10.20
CA LEU A 114 -7.43 0.94 10.55
C LEU A 114 -6.61 -0.29 10.99
N ARG A 115 -5.41 -0.44 10.45
CA ARG A 115 -4.48 -1.53 10.75
C ARG A 115 -3.42 -1.11 11.75
N SER A 116 -2.74 -2.10 12.32
CA SER A 116 -1.72 -1.87 13.34
C SER A 116 -0.52 -1.07 12.83
N ASN A 117 -0.19 -1.23 11.54
CA ASN A 117 0.84 -0.52 10.79
C ASN A 117 0.43 0.89 10.32
N GLY A 118 -0.82 1.31 10.57
CA GLY A 118 -1.32 2.64 10.16
C GLY A 118 -2.06 2.66 8.82
N GLU A 119 -2.11 1.55 8.09
CA GLU A 119 -2.89 1.47 6.85
C GLU A 119 -4.39 1.49 7.13
N VAL A 120 -5.17 2.11 6.26
CA VAL A 120 -6.63 2.05 6.26
C VAL A 120 -7.08 1.15 5.13
N TRP A 121 -7.72 0.03 5.46
CA TRP A 121 -8.24 -0.91 4.46
C TRP A 121 -9.71 -0.66 4.20
N LYS A 122 -10.08 -0.55 2.92
CA LYS A 122 -11.48 -0.53 2.47
C LYS A 122 -11.99 -1.95 2.23
N PHE A 123 -13.23 -2.20 2.63
CA PHE A 123 -13.97 -3.43 2.43
C PHE A 123 -15.28 -3.13 1.73
N THR A 124 -15.69 -4.01 0.83
CA THR A 124 -16.98 -3.99 0.14
C THR A 124 -17.71 -5.31 0.37
N LYS A 125 -19.04 -5.30 0.40
CA LYS A 125 -19.83 -6.54 0.41
C LYS A 125 -19.88 -7.14 -0.99
N ASN A 126 -19.67 -8.46 -1.10
CA ASN A 126 -20.00 -9.20 -2.32
C ASN A 126 -21.52 -9.42 -2.40
N ALA A 127 -22.01 -9.88 -3.56
CA ALA A 127 -23.41 -10.29 -3.77
C ALA A 127 -23.96 -11.25 -2.69
N ASN A 128 -23.09 -12.02 -2.03
CA ASN A 128 -23.44 -12.97 -0.97
C ASN A 128 -23.39 -12.35 0.45
N GLY A 129 -23.27 -11.02 0.56
CA GLY A 129 -23.20 -10.29 1.83
C GLY A 129 -21.90 -10.43 2.63
N LYS A 130 -20.90 -11.17 2.11
CA LYS A 130 -19.58 -11.31 2.75
C LYS A 130 -18.68 -10.10 2.45
N TRP A 131 -18.00 -9.60 3.48
CA TRP A 131 -16.99 -8.54 3.35
C TRP A 131 -15.75 -9.06 2.62
N LYS A 132 -15.41 -8.41 1.51
CA LYS A 132 -14.18 -8.62 0.75
C LYS A 132 -13.33 -7.35 0.82
N ARG A 133 -12.02 -7.50 0.93
CA ARG A 133 -11.11 -6.34 0.85
C ARG A 133 -11.24 -5.75 -0.55
N ALA A 134 -11.59 -4.47 -0.64
CA ALA A 134 -11.49 -3.73 -1.87
C ALA A 134 -9.99 -3.54 -2.17
N THR A 135 -9.45 -4.35 -3.08
CA THR A 135 -8.08 -4.22 -3.61
C THR A 135 -8.05 -3.24 -4.78
N SER A 136 -8.84 -2.17 -4.68
CA SER A 136 -8.86 -1.08 -5.64
C SER A 136 -7.71 -0.14 -5.30
N LEU A 137 -6.68 -0.08 -6.13
CA LEU A 137 -5.62 0.92 -6.00
C LEU A 137 -6.04 2.17 -6.75
N GLN A 138 -5.78 3.34 -6.18
CA GLN A 138 -5.94 4.62 -6.88
C GLN A 138 -4.59 5.03 -7.48
N ILE A 139 -4.53 5.21 -8.80
CA ILE A 139 -3.41 5.87 -9.47
C ILE A 139 -3.84 7.23 -9.96
N CYS A 140 -2.98 8.24 -9.77
CA CYS A 140 -3.19 9.57 -10.34
C CYS A 140 -1.99 9.98 -11.19
N LEU A 141 -2.28 10.55 -12.35
CA LEU A 141 -1.34 11.12 -13.30
C LEU A 141 -1.62 12.62 -13.46
N PRO A 142 -1.01 13.48 -12.63
CA PRO A 142 -1.06 14.92 -12.82
C PRO A 142 0.09 15.39 -13.71
N HIS A 143 -0.20 16.39 -14.54
CA HIS A 143 0.78 17.08 -15.37
C HIS A 143 0.96 18.54 -14.90
N PRO A 144 1.66 18.79 -13.77
CA PRO A 144 1.65 20.10 -13.12
C PRO A 144 2.51 21.17 -13.80
N TRP A 145 3.35 20.85 -14.80
CA TRP A 145 4.33 21.76 -15.44
C TRP A 145 5.39 22.39 -14.51
N SER A 146 5.29 22.13 -13.21
CA SER A 146 6.26 22.35 -12.14
C SER A 146 5.55 22.01 -10.84
N VAL A 147 6.24 21.32 -9.93
CA VAL A 147 5.68 21.03 -8.60
C VAL A 147 5.93 22.17 -7.62
N CYS A 148 6.90 23.04 -7.90
CA CYS A 148 7.23 24.18 -7.04
C CYS A 148 6.01 25.10 -6.88
N ASN A 149 5.71 25.50 -5.64
CA ASN A 149 4.52 26.28 -5.24
C ASN A 149 3.15 25.58 -5.41
N LYS A 150 3.14 24.31 -5.83
CA LYS A 150 1.91 23.48 -5.93
C LYS A 150 1.94 22.28 -4.98
N ALA A 151 2.99 22.17 -4.17
CA ALA A 151 3.23 21.03 -3.28
C ALA A 151 2.10 20.83 -2.26
N ALA A 152 1.67 21.88 -1.54
CA ALA A 152 0.53 21.80 -0.64
C ALA A 152 -0.78 21.34 -1.32
N ILE A 153 -1.09 21.92 -2.48
CA ILE A 153 -2.29 21.56 -3.26
C ILE A 153 -2.24 20.08 -3.66
N ILE A 154 -1.10 19.62 -4.16
CA ILE A 154 -0.92 18.23 -4.54
C ILE A 154 -0.97 17.31 -3.30
N ASN A 155 -0.40 17.71 -2.17
CA ASN A 155 -0.42 16.93 -0.92
C ASN A 155 -1.85 16.65 -0.44
N ASP A 156 -2.71 17.68 -0.44
CA ASP A 156 -4.12 17.54 -0.04
C ASP A 156 -4.87 16.51 -0.90
N TYR A 157 -4.52 16.41 -2.20
CA TYR A 157 -5.10 15.43 -3.11
C TYR A 157 -4.52 14.02 -2.94
N ILE A 158 -3.23 13.88 -2.58
CA ILE A 158 -2.56 12.57 -2.46
C ILE A 158 -3.09 11.73 -1.29
N ILE A 159 -3.79 12.31 -0.31
CA ILE A 159 -4.25 11.61 0.91
C ILE A 159 -5.02 10.32 0.61
N ASN A 160 -5.78 10.28 -0.50
CA ASN A 160 -6.59 9.12 -0.91
C ASN A 160 -6.03 8.38 -2.15
N ILE A 161 -4.80 8.68 -2.57
CA ILE A 161 -4.16 8.11 -3.76
C ILE A 161 -3.04 7.15 -3.33
N ASP A 162 -3.05 5.93 -3.85
CA ASP A 162 -2.02 4.93 -3.53
C ASP A 162 -0.74 5.13 -4.36
N ILE A 163 -0.91 5.54 -5.63
CA ILE A 163 0.18 5.67 -6.59
C ILE A 163 0.07 7.02 -7.29
N LEU A 164 1.11 7.84 -7.14
CA LEU A 164 1.22 9.10 -7.86
C LEU A 164 2.31 8.98 -8.92
N ALA A 165 1.94 9.19 -10.18
CA ALA A 165 2.86 9.29 -11.31
C ALA A 165 2.94 10.75 -11.74
N LEU A 166 4.02 11.44 -11.37
CA LEU A 166 4.21 12.84 -11.74
C LEU A 166 5.09 12.96 -12.98
N THR A 167 4.59 13.69 -13.96
CA THR A 167 5.35 14.11 -15.14
C THR A 167 5.74 15.57 -15.02
N GLU A 168 6.94 15.92 -15.51
CA GLU A 168 7.43 17.31 -15.53
C GLU A 168 7.43 18.00 -14.14
N THR A 169 8.13 17.40 -13.18
CA THR A 169 8.17 17.93 -11.80
C THR A 169 9.11 19.11 -11.58
N TRP A 170 10.07 19.31 -12.49
CA TRP A 170 11.12 20.35 -12.44
C TRP A 170 12.05 20.32 -11.22
N PHE A 171 12.04 19.23 -10.44
CA PHE A 171 13.02 19.01 -9.38
C PHE A 171 14.46 19.00 -9.90
N THR A 172 15.36 19.61 -9.15
CA THR A 172 16.81 19.64 -9.40
C THR A 172 17.51 18.34 -9.01
N CYS A 173 16.83 17.49 -8.24
CA CYS A 173 17.35 16.31 -7.56
C CYS A 173 18.58 16.63 -6.68
N THR A 174 18.54 17.79 -6.02
CA THR A 174 19.53 18.24 -5.04
C THR A 174 18.84 18.54 -3.71
N ASP A 175 19.60 18.75 -2.64
CA ASP A 175 19.09 19.08 -1.30
C ASP A 175 18.19 20.34 -1.28
N GLN A 176 18.23 21.17 -2.33
CA GLN A 176 17.33 22.31 -2.49
C GLN A 176 15.85 21.90 -2.61
N ASP A 177 15.58 20.69 -3.11
CA ASP A 177 14.22 20.18 -3.31
C ASP A 177 13.60 19.60 -2.03
N ASP A 178 14.40 19.33 -0.98
CA ASP A 178 13.95 18.63 0.23
C ASP A 178 12.78 19.33 0.93
N SER A 179 12.79 20.66 0.93
CA SER A 179 11.70 21.48 1.48
C SER A 179 10.38 21.24 0.72
N THR A 180 10.43 21.28 -0.61
CA THR A 180 9.27 21.08 -1.49
C THR A 180 8.82 19.62 -1.47
N LEU A 181 9.75 18.67 -1.34
CA LEU A 181 9.44 17.25 -1.20
C LEU A 181 8.76 16.92 0.13
N THR A 182 9.20 17.55 1.21
CA THR A 182 8.58 17.42 2.54
C THR A 182 7.17 17.99 2.53
N GLU A 183 6.94 19.08 1.81
CA GLU A 183 5.61 19.67 1.63
C GLU A 183 4.72 18.82 0.69
N LEU A 184 5.30 18.23 -0.35
CA LEU A 184 4.57 17.44 -1.35
C LEU A 184 4.11 16.08 -0.82
N LEU A 185 4.96 15.41 -0.03
CA LEU A 185 4.75 14.01 0.34
C LEU A 185 4.09 13.91 1.72
N PRO A 186 2.92 13.26 1.84
CA PRO A 186 2.39 12.89 3.14
C PRO A 186 3.36 11.94 3.85
N ARG A 187 3.41 12.00 5.19
CA ARG A 187 4.29 11.14 5.99
C ARG A 187 3.99 9.65 5.72
N GLY A 188 4.92 8.94 5.07
CA GLY A 188 4.80 7.52 4.74
C GLY A 188 4.93 7.22 3.24
N PHE A 189 4.88 8.24 2.37
CA PHE A 189 5.16 8.08 0.94
C PHE A 189 6.67 8.05 0.70
N SER A 190 7.13 7.14 -0.15
CA SER A 190 8.53 7.04 -0.57
C SER A 190 8.70 7.46 -2.03
N ILE A 191 9.22 8.66 -2.28
CA ILE A 191 9.45 9.12 -3.66
C ILE A 191 10.71 8.51 -4.25
N LYS A 192 10.66 8.17 -5.54
CA LYS A 192 11.85 7.94 -6.36
C LYS A 192 11.87 8.91 -7.52
N GLN A 193 12.97 9.63 -7.64
CA GLN A 193 13.21 10.62 -8.67
C GLN A 193 14.38 10.18 -9.54
N VAL A 194 14.34 10.59 -10.81
CA VAL A 194 15.52 10.50 -11.69
C VAL A 194 15.73 11.84 -12.37
N ALA A 195 16.86 12.47 -12.03
CA ALA A 195 17.27 13.76 -12.58
C ALA A 195 17.45 13.70 -14.10
N ARG A 196 17.03 14.74 -14.82
CA ARG A 196 17.47 14.96 -16.21
C ARG A 196 18.77 15.80 -16.21
N LYS A 197 19.65 15.56 -17.19
CA LYS A 197 20.77 16.47 -17.53
C LYS A 197 20.33 17.83 -18.09
N GLN A 198 19.06 18.00 -18.46
CA GLN A 198 18.42 19.27 -18.85
C GLN A 198 16.95 19.27 -18.38
N ARG A 199 16.46 20.45 -17.94
CA ARG A 199 15.14 20.76 -17.32
C ARG A 199 14.03 19.67 -17.37
N GLY A 200 13.49 19.37 -16.18
CA GLY A 200 12.35 18.47 -15.92
C GLY A 200 12.78 17.15 -15.26
N THR A 201 11.93 16.57 -14.41
CA THR A 201 12.19 15.30 -13.69
C THR A 201 10.92 14.45 -13.77
N HIS A 202 11.05 13.12 -13.80
CA HIS A 202 9.92 12.18 -13.68
C HIS A 202 9.99 11.52 -12.30
N SER A 203 8.84 11.26 -11.69
CA SER A 203 8.79 10.64 -10.36
C SER A 203 7.69 9.57 -10.32
N ALA A 204 8.03 8.39 -9.80
CA ALA A 204 7.04 7.35 -9.49
C ALA A 204 7.39 6.58 -8.21
N LEU A 205 6.37 6.02 -7.57
CA LEU A 205 6.42 5.39 -6.25
C LEU A 205 6.65 3.87 -6.38
N ASN A 206 7.59 3.31 -5.59
CA ASN A 206 7.83 1.88 -5.27
C ASN A 206 8.99 1.09 -5.97
N GLN A 207 9.33 -0.08 -5.40
CA GLN A 207 10.61 -0.82 -5.50
C GLN A 207 10.97 -1.37 -6.90
N HIS A 208 12.28 -1.48 -7.18
CA HIS A 208 12.91 -1.74 -8.50
C HIS A 208 12.51 -0.79 -9.65
N THR A 209 13.38 0.18 -9.94
CA THR A 209 13.13 1.24 -10.94
C THR A 209 14.21 1.25 -12.01
N GLN A 210 13.79 1.38 -13.27
CA GLN A 210 14.70 1.54 -14.42
C GLN A 210 14.24 2.73 -15.28
N GLN A 211 15.17 3.61 -15.63
CA GLN A 211 14.93 4.64 -16.64
C GLN A 211 15.59 4.24 -17.95
N ARG A 212 14.87 4.37 -19.06
CA ARG A 212 15.42 4.21 -20.41
C ARG A 212 15.11 5.43 -21.26
N THR A 213 16.08 5.86 -22.04
CA THR A 213 15.96 7.00 -22.95
C THR A 213 16.03 6.49 -24.38
N TYR A 214 15.00 6.76 -25.16
CA TYR A 214 14.93 6.46 -26.59
C TYR A 214 14.96 7.76 -27.39
N LYS A 215 15.17 7.66 -28.72
CA LYS A 215 15.21 8.83 -29.61
C LYS A 215 13.92 9.65 -29.58
N THR A 216 12.77 8.97 -29.49
CA THR A 216 11.43 9.57 -29.65
C THR A 216 10.71 9.77 -28.31
N PHE A 217 11.07 9.03 -27.28
CA PHE A 217 10.42 9.07 -25.96
C PHE A 217 11.37 8.69 -24.84
N LYS A 218 11.00 9.05 -23.62
CA LYS A 218 11.64 8.58 -22.38
C LYS A 218 10.66 7.72 -21.62
N ILE A 219 11.13 6.65 -21.01
CA ILE A 219 10.31 5.76 -20.20
C ILE A 219 10.92 5.61 -18.82
N PHE A 220 10.05 5.65 -17.83
CA PHE A 220 10.36 5.34 -16.45
C PHE A 220 9.53 4.13 -16.03
N GLU A 221 10.20 3.05 -15.65
CA GLU A 221 9.54 1.80 -15.25
C GLU A 221 9.71 1.56 -13.75
N SER A 222 8.64 1.11 -13.11
CA SER A 222 8.60 0.69 -11.71
C SER A 222 7.71 -0.53 -11.55
N ILE A 223 8.02 -1.39 -10.57
CA ILE A 223 7.16 -2.52 -10.21
C ILE A 223 6.53 -2.25 -8.85
N VAL A 224 5.19 -2.34 -8.82
CA VAL A 224 4.41 -2.22 -7.59
C VAL A 224 4.00 -3.62 -7.16
N HIS A 225 4.62 -4.08 -6.07
CA HIS A 225 4.33 -5.38 -5.47
C HIS A 225 3.04 -5.32 -4.64
N GLN A 226 2.01 -6.04 -5.08
CA GLN A 226 0.73 -6.16 -4.38
C GLN A 226 0.39 -7.64 -4.20
N SER A 227 -0.88 -8.03 -4.37
CA SER A 227 -1.25 -9.44 -4.51
C SER A 227 -0.81 -10.03 -5.86
N ILE A 228 -0.46 -9.16 -6.81
CA ILE A 228 0.22 -9.43 -8.08
C ILE A 228 1.28 -8.34 -8.28
N ASP A 229 2.29 -8.61 -9.11
CA ASP A 229 3.26 -7.59 -9.51
C ASP A 229 2.69 -6.75 -10.66
N ILE A 230 2.58 -5.45 -10.44
CA ILE A 230 2.09 -4.49 -11.46
C ILE A 230 3.30 -3.74 -11.99
N ARG A 231 3.56 -3.85 -13.30
CA ARG A 231 4.58 -3.04 -13.96
C ARG A 231 3.94 -1.74 -14.44
N LEU A 232 4.44 -0.62 -13.92
CA LEU A 232 4.07 0.72 -14.34
C LEU A 232 5.15 1.28 -15.25
N SER A 233 4.74 1.79 -16.41
CA SER A 233 5.63 2.39 -17.39
C SER A 233 5.14 3.80 -17.71
N LEU A 234 5.81 4.80 -17.12
CA LEU A 234 5.52 6.21 -17.37
C LEU A 234 6.30 6.67 -18.60
N VAL A 235 5.58 6.99 -19.67
CA VAL A 235 6.17 7.38 -20.96
C VAL A 235 5.97 8.87 -21.18
N TYR A 236 7.06 9.60 -21.38
CA TYR A 236 7.05 11.01 -21.75
C TYR A 236 7.52 11.20 -23.19
N ARG A 237 6.75 11.93 -23.99
CA ARG A 237 7.06 12.33 -25.37
C ARG A 237 7.09 13.85 -25.46
N ALA A 238 8.18 14.41 -25.97
CA ALA A 238 8.26 15.84 -26.21
C ALA A 238 7.30 16.23 -27.36
N PRO A 239 6.66 17.42 -27.29
CA PRO A 239 5.80 17.91 -28.35
C PRO A 239 6.59 18.08 -29.67
N GLY A 240 5.97 17.73 -30.81
CA GLY A 240 6.55 17.87 -32.15
C GLY A 240 6.97 16.57 -32.85
N ASN A 241 7.05 15.43 -32.13
CA ASN A 241 7.26 14.13 -32.76
C ASN A 241 5.93 13.60 -33.32
N GLY A 242 5.70 13.78 -34.63
CA GLY A 242 4.47 13.43 -35.37
C GLY A 242 4.13 11.93 -35.48
N SER A 243 4.42 11.13 -34.45
CA SER A 243 4.07 9.70 -34.42
C SER A 243 2.56 9.53 -34.25
N ARG A 244 1.95 8.69 -35.10
CA ARG A 244 0.55 8.25 -34.96
C ARG A 244 0.41 7.33 -33.74
N PRO A 245 -0.26 7.75 -32.65
CA PRO A 245 -0.34 6.94 -31.43
C PRO A 245 -1.04 5.60 -31.66
N GLN A 246 -1.99 5.56 -32.60
CA GLN A 246 -2.85 4.41 -32.87
C GLN A 246 -2.07 3.18 -33.34
N GLN A 247 -1.12 3.33 -34.28
CA GLN A 247 -0.32 2.21 -34.78
C GLN A 247 0.48 1.55 -33.66
N PHE A 248 1.04 2.35 -32.76
CA PHE A 248 1.75 1.86 -31.59
C PHE A 248 0.80 1.13 -30.62
N MET A 249 -0.40 1.64 -30.40
CA MET A 249 -1.38 0.95 -29.54
C MET A 249 -1.78 -0.41 -30.13
N ASP A 250 -2.02 -0.47 -31.44
CA ASP A 250 -2.42 -1.70 -32.12
C ASP A 250 -1.29 -2.76 -32.11
N GLU A 251 -0.05 -2.36 -32.41
CA GLU A 251 1.13 -3.24 -32.41
C GLU A 251 1.37 -3.90 -31.05
N PHE A 252 1.20 -3.14 -29.96
CA PHE A 252 1.43 -3.61 -28.60
C PHE A 252 0.15 -4.08 -27.89
N ARG A 253 -0.98 -4.14 -28.61
CA ARG A 253 -2.30 -4.50 -28.09
C ARG A 253 -2.66 -3.72 -26.82
N LEU A 254 -2.50 -2.41 -26.88
CA LEU A 254 -2.81 -1.48 -25.80
C LEU A 254 -4.19 -0.87 -26.02
N GLN A 255 -4.96 -0.76 -24.95
CA GLN A 255 -6.23 -0.04 -24.92
C GLN A 255 -6.05 1.27 -24.17
N GLN A 256 -6.66 2.33 -24.72
CA GLN A 256 -6.74 3.65 -24.09
C GLN A 256 -7.99 3.74 -23.22
N HIS A 257 -7.82 4.21 -21.99
CA HIS A 257 -8.93 4.36 -21.03
C HIS A 257 -9.39 5.81 -20.86
N VAL A 258 -8.52 6.79 -21.14
CA VAL A 258 -8.88 8.22 -21.07
C VAL A 258 -9.54 8.61 -22.38
N THR A 259 -10.76 9.14 -22.33
CA THR A 259 -11.46 9.66 -23.52
C THR A 259 -11.76 11.14 -23.42
N ASP A 260 -11.86 11.67 -22.20
CA ASP A 260 -12.11 13.08 -21.96
C ASP A 260 -10.89 13.97 -22.29
N PRO A 261 -11.10 15.27 -22.58
CA PRO A 261 -10.01 16.22 -22.73
C PRO A 261 -9.18 16.33 -21.45
N THR A 262 -7.85 16.21 -21.56
CA THR A 262 -6.91 16.41 -20.45
C THR A 262 -6.20 17.76 -20.49
N HIS A 263 -6.49 18.57 -21.50
CA HIS A 263 -5.94 19.91 -21.69
C HIS A 263 -7.06 20.92 -21.91
N LYS A 264 -6.89 22.16 -21.43
CA LYS A 264 -7.90 23.22 -21.53
C LYS A 264 -8.30 23.59 -22.96
N SER A 265 -7.42 23.32 -23.93
CA SER A 265 -7.73 23.47 -25.37
C SER A 265 -8.60 22.35 -25.95
N GLY A 266 -9.10 21.41 -25.14
CA GLY A 266 -9.97 20.32 -25.59
C GLY A 266 -9.23 19.09 -26.13
N HIS A 267 -7.91 18.98 -25.91
CA HIS A 267 -7.10 17.85 -26.37
C HIS A 267 -6.90 16.80 -25.27
N THR A 268 -6.79 15.54 -25.66
CA THR A 268 -6.44 14.40 -24.78
C THR A 268 -4.98 14.05 -25.00
N LEU A 269 -4.10 14.62 -24.17
CA LEU A 269 -2.65 14.47 -24.28
C LEU A 269 -2.09 13.49 -23.23
N ASP A 270 -2.77 13.36 -22.11
CA ASP A 270 -2.38 12.52 -20.98
C ASP A 270 -3.18 11.21 -21.04
N LEU A 271 -2.49 10.11 -21.31
CA LEU A 271 -3.13 8.83 -21.58
C LEU A 271 -2.85 7.82 -20.47
N MET A 272 -3.90 7.06 -20.11
CA MET A 272 -3.79 5.84 -19.32
C MET A 272 -4.01 4.64 -20.24
N LEU A 273 -2.99 3.79 -20.38
CA LEU A 273 -3.00 2.62 -21.27
C LEU A 273 -2.83 1.33 -20.47
N SER A 274 -3.52 0.27 -20.87
CA SER A 274 -3.27 -1.11 -20.39
C SER A 274 -3.24 -2.09 -21.54
N ARG A 275 -2.80 -3.33 -21.33
CA ARG A 275 -2.96 -4.37 -22.35
C ARG A 275 -4.46 -4.73 -22.52
N ASN A 276 -4.89 -5.04 -23.74
CA ASN A 276 -6.29 -5.33 -24.08
C ASN A 276 -6.89 -6.51 -23.29
N GLU A 277 -6.06 -7.46 -22.89
CA GLU A 277 -6.49 -8.67 -22.18
C GLU A 277 -6.51 -8.47 -20.65
N GLU A 278 -6.15 -7.29 -20.16
CA GLU A 278 -6.09 -6.97 -18.73
C GLU A 278 -7.30 -6.13 -18.29
N GLU A 279 -8.15 -6.70 -17.44
CA GLU A 279 -9.20 -5.98 -16.69
C GLU A 279 -8.62 -5.30 -15.43
N LEU A 280 -7.48 -4.62 -15.57
CA LEU A 280 -6.80 -3.98 -14.45
C LEU A 280 -7.44 -2.64 -14.09
N ILE A 281 -7.77 -1.82 -15.09
CA ILE A 281 -8.38 -0.50 -14.90
C ILE A 281 -9.90 -0.66 -14.85
N SER A 282 -10.52 -0.16 -13.78
CA SER A 282 -11.96 -0.30 -13.50
C SER A 282 -12.73 1.00 -13.72
N SER A 283 -12.11 2.15 -13.51
CA SER A 283 -12.67 3.46 -13.84
C SER A 283 -11.55 4.46 -14.08
N VAL A 284 -11.85 5.49 -14.88
CA VAL A 284 -10.98 6.63 -15.13
C VAL A 284 -11.83 7.89 -15.04
N GLU A 285 -11.30 8.90 -14.36
CA GLU A 285 -11.92 10.21 -14.21
C GLU A 285 -10.87 11.28 -14.52
N VAL A 286 -11.29 12.32 -15.25
CA VAL A 286 -10.47 13.50 -15.49
C VAL A 286 -10.94 14.60 -14.57
N LEU A 287 -10.03 15.09 -13.72
CA LEU A 287 -10.34 16.00 -12.62
C LEU A 287 -9.64 17.34 -12.80
N ASP A 288 -10.40 18.42 -12.60
CA ASP A 288 -9.83 19.75 -12.45
C ASP A 288 -9.32 19.93 -11.02
N HIS A 289 -8.00 20.04 -10.89
CA HIS A 289 -7.31 20.25 -9.61
C HIS A 289 -6.66 21.65 -9.55
N GLY A 290 -7.07 22.56 -10.44
CA GLY A 290 -6.56 23.93 -10.48
C GLY A 290 -5.21 24.07 -11.17
N PHE A 291 -4.79 23.08 -11.96
CA PHE A 291 -3.59 23.23 -12.78
C PHE A 291 -3.84 24.21 -13.95
N PRO A 292 -2.83 24.96 -14.39
CA PRO A 292 -3.01 26.02 -15.38
C PRO A 292 -3.52 25.54 -16.74
N ASP A 293 -3.04 24.39 -17.21
CA ASP A 293 -3.23 23.97 -18.60
C ASP A 293 -3.76 22.53 -18.76
N HIS A 294 -3.50 21.67 -17.76
CA HIS A 294 -3.85 20.25 -17.78
C HIS A 294 -4.84 19.87 -16.68
N TYR A 295 -5.60 18.81 -16.92
CA TYR A 295 -6.42 18.13 -15.92
C TYR A 295 -5.68 16.89 -15.41
N ALA A 296 -5.95 16.49 -14.17
CA ALA A 296 -5.37 15.28 -13.60
C ALA A 296 -6.19 14.05 -14.03
N VAL A 297 -5.51 12.97 -14.39
CA VAL A 297 -6.17 11.69 -14.70
C VAL A 297 -6.11 10.79 -13.46
N LEU A 298 -7.26 10.49 -12.88
CA LEU A 298 -7.41 9.54 -11.77
C LEU A 298 -7.93 8.21 -12.33
N ALA A 299 -7.34 7.09 -11.93
CA ALA A 299 -7.83 5.77 -12.30
C ALA A 299 -7.88 4.81 -11.12
N SER A 300 -8.93 3.99 -11.10
CA SER A 300 -9.11 2.90 -10.14
C SER A 300 -8.62 1.58 -10.73
N LEU A 301 -7.65 0.93 -10.10
CA LEU A 301 -7.14 -0.37 -10.52
C LEU A 301 -7.71 -1.49 -9.65
N THR A 302 -8.39 -2.45 -10.25
CA THR A 302 -8.85 -3.64 -9.54
C THR A 302 -7.83 -4.76 -9.64
N VAL A 303 -7.13 -5.01 -8.54
CA VAL A 303 -6.14 -6.10 -8.49
C VAL A 303 -6.82 -7.41 -8.11
N LYS A 304 -7.04 -8.30 -9.09
CA LYS A 304 -7.53 -9.66 -8.86
C LYS A 304 -6.33 -10.57 -8.54
N LYS A 305 -6.30 -11.17 -7.34
CA LYS A 305 -5.33 -12.23 -7.03
C LYS A 305 -5.66 -13.44 -7.92
N PRO A 306 -4.69 -14.03 -8.64
CA PRO A 306 -4.94 -15.25 -9.38
C PRO A 306 -5.41 -16.36 -8.41
N PRO A 307 -6.31 -17.25 -8.86
CA PRO A 307 -6.70 -18.40 -8.05
C PRO A 307 -5.45 -19.20 -7.68
N LEU A 308 -5.44 -19.77 -6.47
CA LEU A 308 -4.37 -20.69 -6.07
C LEU A 308 -4.36 -21.86 -7.06
N LEU A 309 -3.23 -22.07 -7.72
CA LEU A 309 -3.02 -23.27 -8.52
C LEU A 309 -2.74 -24.41 -7.53
N GLU A 310 -3.73 -25.26 -7.28
CA GLU A 310 -3.53 -26.52 -6.55
C GLU A 310 -3.04 -27.57 -7.55
N GLU A 311 -1.73 -27.79 -7.60
CA GLU A 311 -1.17 -28.91 -8.33
C GLU A 311 -1.09 -30.13 -7.41
N THR A 312 -1.78 -31.21 -7.80
CA THR A 312 -1.61 -32.51 -7.12
C THR A 312 -0.32 -33.14 -7.62
N ILE A 313 0.73 -33.05 -6.81
CA ILE A 313 2.01 -33.71 -7.10
C ILE A 313 1.90 -35.18 -6.67
N THR A 314 1.82 -36.08 -7.64
CA THR A 314 1.97 -37.53 -7.39
C THR A 314 3.44 -37.87 -7.27
N TYR A 315 3.89 -38.35 -6.11
CA TYR A 315 5.24 -38.87 -5.90
C TYR A 315 5.22 -40.40 -5.81
N ARG A 316 6.30 -41.04 -6.28
CA ARG A 316 6.52 -42.47 -6.06
C ARG A 316 6.94 -42.68 -4.60
N ASN A 317 6.39 -43.69 -3.95
CA ASN A 317 6.76 -44.04 -2.59
C ASN A 317 8.25 -44.44 -2.53
N ILE A 318 9.07 -43.68 -1.82
CA ILE A 318 10.52 -43.94 -1.71
C ILE A 318 10.81 -45.31 -1.07
N LYS A 319 9.89 -45.85 -0.26
CA LYS A 319 10.01 -47.20 0.33
C LYS A 319 9.75 -48.33 -0.67
N SER A 320 9.26 -48.03 -1.88
CA SER A 320 9.07 -49.02 -2.94
C SER A 320 10.22 -49.04 -3.96
N ILE A 321 11.35 -48.39 -3.64
CA ILE A 321 12.55 -48.42 -4.47
C ILE A 321 13.37 -49.64 -4.04
N PHE A 322 13.40 -50.66 -4.88
CA PHE A 322 14.34 -51.78 -4.73
C PHE A 322 15.74 -51.27 -5.06
N LEU A 323 16.64 -51.29 -4.07
CA LEU A 323 18.05 -50.87 -4.21
C LEU A 323 18.94 -51.93 -4.87
N ASP A 324 18.41 -53.12 -5.16
CA ASP A 324 19.18 -54.27 -5.66
C ASP A 324 19.46 -54.22 -7.18
N ALA A 325 19.26 -53.07 -7.83
CA ALA A 325 19.47 -52.90 -9.28
C ALA A 325 20.40 -51.71 -9.61
N LEU A 326 21.30 -51.34 -8.70
CA LEU A 326 22.35 -50.34 -8.92
C LEU A 326 23.75 -50.96 -8.82
#